data_AF-A0A3Q4GHH3-F1
#
_entry.id   AF-A0A3Q4GHH3-F1
#
_cell.length_a   1.000
_cell.length_b   1.000
_cell.length_c   1.000
_cell.angle_alpha   90.00
_cell.angle_beta   90.00
_cell.angle_gamma   90.00
#
_symmetry.space_group_name_H-M   'P 1'
#
loop_
_entity.id
_entity.type
_entity.pdbx_description
1 polymer ?
#
loop_
_entity_poly.entity_id
_entity_poly.type
_entity_poly.pdbx_seq_one_letter_code
_entity_poly.pdbx_strand_id
1 'polypeptide(L)' 'MATDACYEVLEFLGRGTFGQVAKCWKRGTNEIVAIKILKNHPSYEPLLAYNFI' A
#
# COMPACT_ATOMS: atom_id res chain seq x y z
N MET A 1 -24.24 0.77 3.53
CA MET A 1 -23.30 0.05 4.40
C MET A 1 -21.94 0.17 3.74
N ALA A 2 -21.14 1.15 4.15
CA ALA A 2 -19.80 1.31 3.59
C ALA A 2 -18.97 0.10 4.01
N THR A 3 -18.56 -0.72 3.05
CA THR A 3 -17.54 -1.74 3.28
C THR A 3 -16.25 -0.99 3.52
N ASP A 4 -15.97 -0.70 4.79
CA ASP A 4 -14.72 -0.11 5.24
C ASP A 4 -13.59 -1.01 4.69
N ALA A 5 -12.90 -0.53 3.64
CA ALA A 5 -11.76 -1.22 3.05
C ALA A 5 -10.58 -1.04 4.02
N CYS A 6 -10.70 -1.69 5.17
CA CYS A 6 -9.75 -1.64 6.25
C CYS A 6 -8.57 -2.52 5.85
N TYR A 7 -7.38 -1.93 5.77
CA TYR A 7 -6.15 -2.66 5.52
C TYR A 7 -5.37 -2.77 6.83
N GLU A 8 -5.01 -4.00 7.19
CA GLU A 8 -4.20 -4.27 8.37
C GLU A 8 -2.77 -4.58 7.94
N VAL A 9 -1.80 -3.86 8.50
CA VAL A 9 -0.38 -4.08 8.20
C VAL A 9 0.10 -5.33 8.94
N LEU A 10 0.63 -6.30 8.18
CA LEU A 10 1.18 -7.53 8.74
C LEU A 10 2.69 -7.41 8.96
N GLU A 11 3.42 -7.03 7.91
CA GLU A 11 4.88 -6.93 7.93
C GLU A 11 5.37 -5.86 6.95
N PHE A 12 6.55 -5.29 7.21
CA PHE A 12 7.22 -4.42 6.27
C PHE A 12 8.15 -5.24 5.38
N LEU A 13 7.91 -5.23 4.07
CA LEU A 13 8.66 -6.04 3.10
C LEU A 13 9.98 -5.38 2.69
N GLY A 14 10.04 -4.05 2.70
CA GLY A 14 11.28 -3.35 2.34
C GLY A 14 11.14 -1.83 2.28
N ARG A 15 12.29 -1.16 2.24
CA ARG A 15 12.39 0.30 2.12
C ARG A 15 13.35 0.63 0.98
N GLY A 16 12.97 1.56 0.12
CA GLY A 16 13.80 2.07 -0.95
C GLY A 16 13.68 3.58 -1.13
N THR A 17 14.33 4.10 -2.17
CA THR A 17 14.27 5.53 -2.56
C THR A 17 12.83 5.98 -2.80
N PHE A 18 11.98 5.07 -3.28
CA PHE A 18 10.59 5.31 -3.66
C PHE A 18 9.58 5.13 -2.53
N GLY A 19 10.02 4.96 -1.27
CA GLY A 19 9.15 4.76 -0.12
C GLY A 19 9.31 3.40 0.53
N GLN A 20 8.33 3.03 1.37
CA GLN A 20 8.32 1.78 2.12
C GLN A 20 7.20 0.88 1.60
N VAL A 21 7.46 -0.43 1.48
CA VAL A 21 6.46 -1.42 1.09
C VAL A 21 6.08 -2.24 2.30
N ALA A 22 4.77 -2.39 2.54
CA ALA A 22 4.21 -3.20 3.59
C ALA A 22 3.29 -4.27 3.00
N LYS A 23 3.32 -5.48 3.56
CA LYS A 23 2.32 -6.50 3.30
C LYS A 23 1.12 -6.21 4.18
N CYS A 24 -0.04 -6.13 3.57
CA CYS A 24 -1.27 -5.80 4.25
C CYS A 24 -2.35 -6.84 3.95
N TRP A 25 -3.23 -7.04 4.92
CA TRP A 25 -4.42 -7.85 4.79
C TRP A 25 -5.63 -6.95 4.58
N LYS A 26 -6.38 -7.20 3.50
CA LYS A 26 -7.61 -6.47 3.20
C LYS A 26 -8.78 -7.13 3.93
N ARG A 27 -9.30 -6.43 4.94
CA ARG A 27 -10.45 -6.91 5.71
C ARG A 27 -11.68 -6.98 4.81
N GLY A 28 -12.37 -8.11 4.83
CA GLY A 28 -13.58 -8.36 4.04
C GLY A 28 -13.37 -9.19 2.77
N THR A 29 -12.17 -9.22 2.17
CA THR A 29 -11.87 -10.08 1.01
C THR A 29 -10.88 -11.20 1.31
N ASN A 30 -10.26 -11.18 2.49
CA ASN A 30 -9.17 -12.08 2.88
C ASN A 30 -7.94 -12.01 1.95
N GLU A 31 -7.81 -10.97 1.14
CA GLU A 31 -6.70 -10.80 0.21
C GLU A 31 -5.46 -10.27 0.93
N ILE A 32 -4.29 -10.82 0.56
CA ILE A 32 -2.99 -10.31 0.98
C ILE A 32 -2.44 -9.46 -0.16
N VAL A 33 -2.14 -8.19 0.12
CA VAL A 33 -1.67 -7.21 -0.86
C VAL A 33 -0.37 -6.56 -0.40
N ALA A 34 0.43 -6.05 -1.34
CA ALA A 34 1.57 -5.21 -1.02
C ALA A 34 1.18 -3.73 -1.21
N ILE A 35 1.30 -2.92 -0.15
CA ILE A 35 1.01 -1.49 -0.17
C ILE A 35 2.31 -0.70 -0.16
N LYS A 36 2.49 0.18 -1.15
CA LYS A 36 3.63 1.09 -1.25
C LYS A 36 3.28 2.44 -0.61
N ILE A 37 3.90 2.71 0.53
CA ILE A 37 3.78 3.95 1.29
C ILE A 37 4.73 4.97 0.67
N LEU A 38 4.18 5.89 -0.11
CA LEU A 38 4.92 7.01 -0.70
C LEU A 38 5.06 8.14 0.33
N LYS A 39 6.26 8.71 0.45
CA LYS A 39 6.43 9.96 1.18
C LYS A 39 5.78 11.08 0.37
N ASN A 40 5.14 12.04 1.04
CA ASN A 40 4.52 13.20 0.39
C ASN A 40 5.62 14.14 -0.15
N HIS A 41 6.24 13.74 -1.27
CA HIS A 41 7.15 14.55 -2.05
C HIS A 41 6.41 14.99 -3.31
N PRO A 42 6.35 16.29 -3.63
CA PRO A 42 5.55 16.84 -4.73
C PRO A 42 5.96 16.37 -6.14
N SER A 43 6.85 15.38 -6.24
CA SER A 43 7.37 14.82 -7.50
C SER A 43 6.83 13.40 -7.79
N TYR A 44 6.00 12.83 -6.89
CA TYR A 44 5.54 11.43 -6.98
C TYR A 44 4.10 11.24 -7.48
N GLU A 45 3.35 12.32 -7.69
CA GLU A 45 2.08 12.26 -8.40
C GLU A 45 2.39 12.11 -9.90
N PRO A 46 1.77 11.21 -10.72
CA PRO A 46 0.84 10.10 -10.50
C PRO A 46 1.34 8.77 -11.13
N LEU A 47 2.62 8.67 -11.52
CA LEU A 47 3.13 7.58 -12.39
C LEU A 47 3.37 6.23 -11.70
N LEU A 48 3.24 6.14 -10.37
CA LEU A 48 3.61 4.93 -9.61
C LEU A 48 2.47 4.30 -8.79
N ALA A 49 1.28 4.91 -8.78
CA ALA A 49 0.13 4.37 -8.04
C ALA A 49 -0.55 3.20 -8.78
N TYR A 50 -0.25 2.99 -10.07
CA TYR A 50 -1.01 2.07 -10.93
C TYR A 50 -0.36 0.70 -11.18
N ASN A 51 0.87 0.44 -10.73
CA ASN A 51 1.59 -0.80 -11.07
C ASN A 51 2.21 -1.56 -9.89
N PHE A 52 1.65 -1.41 -8.68
CA PHE A 52 1.94 -2.33 -7.58
C PHE A 52 0.63 -2.78 -6.94
N ILE A 53 -0.19 -3.43 -7.77
CA ILE A 53 -1.17 -4.46 -7.38
C ILE A 53 -0.77 -5.73 -8.11
#